data_AF-A0A7C1CXQ3-F1
#
_entry.id   AF-A0A7C1CXQ3-F1
#
_cell.length_a   1.000
_cell.length_b   1.000
_cell.length_c   1.000
_cell.angle_alpha   90.00
_cell.angle_beta   90.00
_cell.angle_gamma   90.00
#
_symmetry.space_group_name_H-M   'P 1'
#
loop_
_entity.id
_entity.type
_entity.pdbx_description
1 polymer ?
#
loop_
_entity_poly.entity_id
_entity_poly.type
_entity_poly.pdbx_seq_one_letter_code
_entity_poly.pdbx_strand_id
1 'polypeptide(L)'
;AHPNPIHSPGGFVMDSEPGLYDNVLVLDFKSLYPSIIRSFHIDPLGLALGDETGIPGFLGARFAREGAILPQLIEQLWAERDAARQAGNAALSQAIKILMNSFYGVLGSFGCRFFDPRLASSITRRGHQVINESRGFIEQQGLRVIYGDTDSLFVLLGPGMDEETARTTGTRLATQLNAWWRRRLATEFGIESRLEIEFETHYLRFLMPTTRGTDKGSKKRYAGTVRDGDGVRLVFKGLESVRTDWTPLAREFQQELYRRIFLGEPYEAFIRNTTARLHAGELDDQLVYRKRLRRRLEDYRRNVPPHVQAARKLDKPGKSVEYLITHAGPEPLEALRSPIDHPHYEERQLKPVADGILYFLGTSFDEIVQRQISMF
;
A
#
# COMPACT_ATOMS: atom_id res chain seq x y z
N ALA A 1 -11.89 -35.66 -14.48
CA ALA A 1 -11.75 -34.21 -14.63
C ALA A 1 -11.14 -33.66 -13.36
N HIS A 2 -9.92 -33.11 -13.40
CA HIS A 2 -9.41 -32.38 -12.24
C HIS A 2 -10.30 -31.14 -12.07
N PRO A 3 -10.99 -30.96 -10.93
CA PRO A 3 -11.74 -29.73 -10.71
C PRO A 3 -10.75 -28.57 -10.80
N ASN A 4 -11.12 -27.53 -11.55
CA ASN A 4 -10.33 -26.29 -11.59
C ASN A 4 -9.96 -25.89 -10.15
N PRO A 5 -8.69 -25.60 -9.85
CA PRO A 5 -8.30 -25.25 -8.50
C PRO A 5 -9.12 -24.05 -8.04
N ILE A 6 -9.91 -24.25 -6.97
CA ILE A 6 -10.66 -23.18 -6.34
C ILE A 6 -9.63 -22.28 -5.66
N HIS A 7 -9.23 -21.21 -6.35
CA HIS A 7 -8.33 -20.21 -5.80
C HIS A 7 -9.07 -19.31 -4.82
N SER A 8 -8.56 -19.23 -3.59
CA SER A 8 -9.04 -18.25 -2.61
C SER A 8 -8.66 -16.83 -3.07
N PRO A 9 -9.57 -15.85 -2.96
CA PRO A 9 -9.22 -14.47 -3.28
C PRO A 9 -8.21 -13.93 -2.27
N GLY A 10 -7.37 -12.98 -2.68
CA GLY A 10 -6.45 -12.26 -1.80
C GLY A 10 -7.15 -11.16 -0.98
N GLY A 11 -6.39 -10.21 -0.45
CA GLY A 11 -6.93 -9.04 0.26
C GLY A 11 -7.87 -8.20 -0.60
N PHE A 12 -8.89 -7.62 0.03
CA PHE A 12 -9.80 -6.69 -0.63
C PHE A 12 -9.10 -5.36 -0.83
N VAL A 13 -9.17 -4.78 -2.04
CA VAL A 13 -8.72 -3.41 -2.25
C VAL A 13 -9.84 -2.67 -2.95
N MET A 14 -10.42 -1.71 -2.24
CA MET A 14 -11.47 -0.85 -2.74
C MET A 14 -10.97 -0.07 -3.95
N ASP A 15 -11.88 0.23 -4.87
CA ASP A 15 -11.61 1.29 -5.84
C ASP A 15 -11.46 2.61 -5.07
N SER A 16 -10.47 3.40 -5.46
CA SER A 16 -10.18 4.68 -4.83
C SER A 16 -10.86 5.81 -5.60
N GLU A 17 -11.24 6.84 -4.87
CA GLU A 17 -11.64 8.13 -5.43
C GLU A 17 -10.38 8.99 -5.57
N PRO A 18 -9.91 9.24 -6.81
CA PRO A 18 -8.73 10.08 -7.02
C PRO A 18 -9.04 11.55 -6.74
N GLY A 19 -8.08 12.23 -6.13
CA GLY A 19 -8.22 13.63 -5.75
C GLY A 19 -7.11 14.12 -4.85
N LEU A 20 -7.13 15.43 -4.64
CA LEU A 20 -6.34 16.15 -3.65
C LEU A 20 -7.28 16.63 -2.54
N TYR A 21 -7.09 16.11 -1.34
CA TYR A 21 -8.04 16.23 -0.23
C TYR A 21 -7.42 16.89 1.00
N ASP A 22 -8.30 17.47 1.81
CA ASP A 22 -8.03 17.92 3.18
C ASP A 22 -8.63 16.93 4.18
N ASN A 23 -7.92 16.74 5.30
CA ASN A 23 -8.38 15.96 6.46
C ASN A 23 -8.90 14.56 6.09
N VAL A 24 -7.98 13.64 5.87
CA VAL A 24 -8.29 12.22 5.64
C VAL A 24 -7.84 11.40 6.84
N LEU A 25 -8.78 10.68 7.46
CA LEU A 25 -8.49 9.74 8.54
C LEU A 25 -8.23 8.35 7.97
N VAL A 26 -7.32 7.63 8.59
CA VAL A 26 -7.10 6.20 8.36
C VAL A 26 -7.54 5.44 9.60
N LEU A 27 -8.52 4.57 9.42
CA LEU A 27 -8.93 3.58 10.40
C LEU A 27 -8.41 2.21 9.95
N ASP A 28 -7.67 1.50 10.80
CA ASP A 28 -6.98 0.25 10.44
C ASP A 28 -7.33 -0.87 11.42
N PHE A 29 -7.64 -2.06 10.89
CA PHE A 29 -7.94 -3.23 11.71
C PHE A 29 -6.66 -3.89 12.20
N LYS A 30 -6.54 -4.01 13.52
CA LYS A 30 -5.42 -4.63 14.19
C LYS A 30 -5.38 -6.13 13.88
N SER A 31 -4.45 -6.51 12.99
CA SER A 31 -4.26 -7.91 12.57
C SER A 31 -5.59 -8.54 12.10
N LEU A 32 -6.23 -7.95 11.08
CA LEU A 32 -7.56 -8.34 10.61
C LEU A 32 -7.75 -9.85 10.40
N TYR A 33 -6.81 -10.54 9.75
CA TYR A 33 -6.96 -11.98 9.49
C TYR A 33 -6.85 -12.81 10.76
N PRO A 34 -5.84 -12.62 11.63
CA PRO A 34 -5.84 -13.21 12.97
C PRO A 34 -7.11 -12.94 13.79
N SER A 35 -7.65 -11.73 13.77
CA SER A 35 -8.89 -11.42 14.52
C SER A 35 -10.13 -12.08 13.91
N ILE A 36 -10.20 -12.23 12.58
CA ILE A 36 -11.23 -13.03 11.90
C ILE A 36 -11.12 -14.50 12.29
N ILE A 37 -9.92 -15.08 12.27
CA ILE A 37 -9.69 -16.47 12.69
C ILE A 37 -10.21 -16.69 14.11
N ARG A 38 -9.88 -15.77 15.02
CA ARG A 38 -10.33 -15.83 16.43
C ARG A 38 -11.83 -15.64 16.58
N SER A 39 -12.43 -14.68 15.90
CA SER A 39 -13.87 -14.39 16.03
C SER A 39 -14.73 -15.50 15.45
N PHE A 40 -14.37 -16.01 14.26
CA PHE A 40 -15.17 -16.99 13.51
C PHE A 40 -14.71 -18.43 13.68
N HIS A 41 -13.78 -18.68 14.61
CA HIS A 41 -13.25 -20.00 14.97
C HIS A 41 -12.72 -20.79 13.75
N ILE A 42 -12.07 -20.08 12.81
CA ILE A 42 -11.56 -20.70 11.59
C ILE A 42 -10.37 -21.59 11.93
N ASP A 43 -10.53 -22.89 11.78
CA ASP A 43 -9.56 -23.89 12.21
C ASP A 43 -9.74 -25.20 11.41
N PRO A 44 -8.67 -25.93 11.06
CA PRO A 44 -8.79 -27.21 10.37
C PRO A 44 -9.61 -28.26 11.12
N LEU A 45 -9.43 -28.39 12.44
CA LEU A 45 -10.22 -29.31 13.26
C LEU A 45 -11.66 -28.79 13.41
N GLY A 46 -11.82 -27.49 13.64
CA GLY A 46 -13.12 -26.83 13.66
C GLY A 46 -13.93 -27.03 12.37
N LEU A 47 -13.27 -27.05 11.20
CA LEU A 47 -13.90 -27.36 9.92
C LEU A 47 -14.31 -28.83 9.81
N ALA A 48 -13.50 -29.75 10.34
CA ALA A 48 -13.79 -31.18 10.31
C ALA A 48 -14.95 -31.57 11.25
N LEU A 49 -15.07 -30.86 12.39
CA LEU A 49 -16.10 -31.09 13.40
C LEU A 49 -17.35 -30.22 13.22
N GLY A 50 -17.34 -29.27 12.28
CA GLY A 50 -18.45 -28.35 12.08
C GLY A 50 -19.72 -29.04 11.58
N ASP A 51 -20.85 -28.72 12.20
CA ASP A 51 -22.17 -29.24 11.87
C ASP A 51 -23.15 -28.11 11.50
N GLU A 52 -24.45 -28.43 11.40
CA GLU A 52 -25.52 -27.47 11.08
C GLU A 52 -25.72 -26.35 12.11
N THR A 53 -25.14 -26.47 13.30
CA THR A 53 -25.15 -25.43 14.35
C THR A 53 -23.85 -24.61 14.38
N GLY A 54 -22.83 -25.07 13.64
CA GLY A 54 -21.52 -24.42 13.50
C GLY A 54 -21.59 -23.03 12.88
N ILE A 55 -20.54 -22.25 13.15
CA ILE A 55 -20.37 -20.88 12.67
C ILE A 55 -20.18 -20.90 11.15
N PRO A 56 -21.04 -20.23 10.37
CA PRO A 56 -20.95 -20.26 8.92
C PRO A 56 -19.70 -19.52 8.42
N GLY A 57 -18.93 -20.20 7.57
CA GLY A 57 -17.85 -19.63 6.79
C GLY A 57 -18.29 -19.36 5.35
N PHE A 58 -17.34 -19.49 4.43
CA PHE A 58 -17.58 -19.39 2.98
C PHE A 58 -17.35 -20.74 2.30
N LEU A 59 -17.87 -20.90 1.07
CA LEU A 59 -17.80 -22.15 0.32
C LEU A 59 -18.44 -23.34 1.05
N GLY A 60 -19.55 -23.09 1.76
CA GLY A 60 -20.27 -24.11 2.54
C GLY A 60 -19.56 -24.56 3.81
N ALA A 61 -18.45 -23.89 4.20
CA ALA A 61 -17.77 -24.19 5.45
C ALA A 61 -18.67 -23.89 6.66
N ARG A 62 -18.62 -24.76 7.66
CA ARG A 62 -19.16 -24.50 9.00
C ARG A 62 -18.05 -24.87 9.99
N PHE A 63 -17.82 -24.01 10.97
CA PHE A 63 -16.77 -24.21 11.98
C PHE A 63 -17.39 -24.53 13.33
N ALA A 64 -16.85 -25.55 14.00
CA ALA A 64 -17.27 -25.90 15.35
C ALA A 64 -17.13 -24.70 16.30
N ARG A 65 -18.14 -24.53 17.17
CA ARG A 65 -18.15 -23.45 18.16
C ARG A 65 -17.14 -23.67 19.28
N GLU A 66 -16.75 -24.91 19.54
CA GLU A 66 -15.81 -25.29 20.58
C GLU A 66 -14.72 -26.22 20.00
N GLY A 67 -13.60 -26.35 20.73
CA GLY A 67 -12.51 -27.26 20.34
C GLY A 67 -11.59 -26.74 19.23
N ALA A 68 -11.73 -25.49 18.78
CA ALA A 68 -10.83 -24.88 17.80
C ALA A 68 -9.43 -24.64 18.39
N ILE A 69 -8.40 -25.07 17.68
CA ILE A 69 -6.99 -24.99 18.15
C ILE A 69 -6.33 -23.70 17.67
N LEU A 70 -6.44 -23.38 16.38
CA LEU A 70 -5.76 -22.25 15.76
C LEU A 70 -6.10 -20.89 16.42
N PRO A 71 -7.36 -20.58 16.78
CA PRO A 71 -7.69 -19.37 17.54
C PRO A 71 -6.89 -19.21 18.84
N GLN A 72 -6.74 -20.29 19.61
CA GLN A 72 -6.03 -20.29 20.89
C GLN A 72 -4.52 -20.10 20.69
N LEU A 73 -3.94 -20.75 19.67
CA LEU A 73 -2.53 -20.56 19.31
C LEU A 73 -2.24 -19.10 18.90
N ILE A 74 -3.14 -18.48 18.14
CA ILE A 74 -2.99 -17.05 17.77
C ILE A 74 -3.06 -16.17 19.01
N GLU A 75 -3.94 -16.46 19.97
CA GLU A 75 -4.04 -15.71 21.22
C GLU A 75 -2.78 -15.82 22.08
N GLN A 76 -2.20 -17.03 22.19
CA GLN A 76 -0.91 -17.24 22.86
C GLN A 76 0.21 -16.45 22.19
N LEU A 77 0.34 -16.54 20.87
CA LEU A 77 1.35 -15.78 20.12
C LEU A 77 1.16 -14.26 20.27
N TRP A 78 -0.08 -13.80 20.37
CA TRP A 78 -0.35 -12.39 20.62
C TRP A 78 0.18 -11.95 21.99
N ALA A 79 -0.11 -12.72 23.04
CA ALA A 79 0.40 -12.45 24.39
C ALA A 79 1.94 -12.47 24.44
N GLU A 80 2.57 -13.45 23.80
CA GLU A 80 4.03 -13.52 23.69
C GLU A 80 4.61 -12.32 22.94
N ARG A 81 3.93 -11.86 21.89
CA ARG A 81 4.35 -10.68 21.13
C ARG A 81 4.27 -9.40 21.96
N ASP A 82 3.23 -9.24 22.77
CA ASP A 82 3.09 -8.08 23.64
C ASP A 82 4.10 -8.12 24.78
N ALA A 83 4.39 -9.28 25.36
CA ALA A 83 5.50 -9.45 26.31
C ALA A 83 6.86 -9.10 25.68
N ALA A 84 7.11 -9.54 24.43
CA ALA A 84 8.33 -9.20 23.71
C ALA A 84 8.48 -7.69 23.46
N ARG A 85 7.37 -6.98 23.19
CA ARG A 85 7.37 -5.51 23.07
C ARG A 85 7.69 -4.82 24.39
N GLN A 86 7.05 -5.26 25.47
CA GLN A 86 7.29 -4.72 26.82
C GLN A 86 8.74 -4.93 27.26
N ALA A 87 9.35 -6.05 26.87
CA ALA A 87 10.76 -6.34 27.12
C ALA A 87 11.74 -5.63 26.15
N GLY A 88 11.25 -4.80 25.21
CA GLY A 88 12.10 -4.12 24.22
C GLY A 88 12.71 -5.03 23.15
N ASN A 89 12.24 -6.28 23.02
CA ASN A 89 12.76 -7.25 22.05
C ASN A 89 12.06 -7.10 20.69
N ALA A 90 12.50 -6.11 19.91
CA ALA A 90 11.94 -5.82 18.59
C ALA A 90 12.05 -6.99 17.60
N ALA A 91 13.16 -7.75 17.66
CA ALA A 91 13.39 -8.89 16.77
C ALA A 91 12.38 -10.02 17.00
N LEU A 92 12.15 -10.40 18.27
CA LEU A 92 11.16 -11.42 18.63
C LEU A 92 9.74 -10.97 18.31
N SER A 93 9.39 -9.72 18.65
CA SER A 93 8.07 -9.15 18.33
C SER A 93 7.77 -9.19 16.82
N GLN A 94 8.78 -8.92 15.99
CA GLN A 94 8.67 -9.00 14.54
C GLN A 94 8.59 -10.45 14.04
N ALA A 95 9.37 -11.37 14.61
CA ALA A 95 9.31 -12.79 14.26
C ALA A 95 7.92 -13.39 14.54
N ILE A 96 7.36 -13.11 15.72
CA ILE A 96 6.01 -13.57 16.08
C ILE A 96 4.95 -12.95 15.15
N LYS A 97 5.07 -11.66 14.81
CA LYS A 97 4.18 -11.01 13.81
C LYS A 97 4.20 -11.74 12.47
N ILE A 98 5.40 -12.06 11.96
CA ILE A 98 5.57 -12.77 10.69
C ILE A 98 4.95 -14.17 10.78
N LEU A 99 5.18 -14.88 11.89
CA LEU A 99 4.62 -16.21 12.13
C LEU A 99 3.08 -16.18 12.12
N MET A 100 2.45 -15.28 12.87
CA MET A 100 0.98 -15.13 12.88
C MET A 100 0.42 -14.84 11.48
N ASN A 101 1.05 -13.94 10.72
CA ASN A 101 0.63 -13.63 9.35
C ASN A 101 0.82 -14.81 8.38
N SER A 102 1.78 -15.70 8.67
CA SER A 102 2.04 -16.89 7.84
C SER A 102 0.97 -17.97 7.99
N PHE A 103 0.26 -18.04 9.12
CA PHE A 103 -0.78 -19.04 9.37
C PHE A 103 -1.91 -18.98 8.36
N TYR A 104 -2.41 -17.78 8.02
CA TYR A 104 -3.36 -17.65 6.91
C TYR A 104 -2.76 -18.15 5.59
N GLY A 105 -1.52 -17.77 5.27
CA GLY A 105 -0.86 -18.10 4.02
C GLY A 105 -0.68 -19.61 3.80
N VAL A 106 -0.33 -20.35 4.84
CA VAL A 106 -0.13 -21.81 4.73
C VAL A 106 -1.44 -22.56 4.52
N LEU A 107 -2.57 -22.09 5.06
CA LEU A 107 -3.89 -22.71 4.83
C LEU A 107 -4.35 -22.59 3.36
N GLY A 108 -3.79 -21.64 2.61
CA GLY A 108 -4.04 -21.46 1.17
C GLY A 108 -2.96 -22.06 0.26
N SER A 109 -1.95 -22.74 0.80
CA SER A 109 -0.82 -23.28 0.03
C SER A 109 -0.89 -24.81 -0.08
N PHE A 110 -0.82 -25.35 -1.30
CA PHE A 110 -0.82 -26.79 -1.57
C PHE A 110 0.28 -27.58 -0.85
N GLY A 111 1.37 -26.92 -0.45
CA GLY A 111 2.46 -27.56 0.31
C GLY A 111 2.13 -27.82 1.79
N CYS A 112 1.01 -27.28 2.31
CA CYS A 112 0.59 -27.47 3.69
C CYS A 112 -0.36 -28.66 3.81
N ARG A 113 -0.14 -29.53 4.81
CA ARG A 113 -1.04 -30.66 5.09
C ARG A 113 -2.46 -30.25 5.51
N PHE A 114 -2.63 -29.00 5.99
CA PHE A 114 -3.91 -28.41 6.39
C PHE A 114 -4.51 -27.53 5.29
N PHE A 115 -4.02 -27.63 4.06
CA PHE A 115 -4.57 -26.89 2.93
C PHE A 115 -6.04 -27.25 2.71
N ASP A 116 -6.91 -26.24 2.75
CA ASP A 116 -8.29 -26.35 2.31
C ASP A 116 -8.77 -24.97 1.81
N PRO A 117 -9.24 -24.85 0.55
CA PRO A 117 -9.78 -23.60 0.02
C PRO A 117 -10.89 -22.99 0.88
N ARG A 118 -11.65 -23.80 1.63
CA ARG A 118 -12.68 -23.35 2.57
C ARG A 118 -12.10 -22.54 3.73
N LEU A 119 -10.92 -22.89 4.23
CA LEU A 119 -10.24 -22.17 5.31
C LEU A 119 -9.77 -20.80 4.82
N ALA A 120 -8.93 -20.78 3.77
CA ALA A 120 -8.37 -19.55 3.24
C ALA A 120 -9.45 -18.61 2.70
N SER A 121 -10.46 -19.12 1.98
CA SER A 121 -11.56 -18.30 1.46
C SER A 121 -12.46 -17.78 2.58
N SER A 122 -12.64 -18.52 3.67
CA SER A 122 -13.43 -18.03 4.81
C SER A 122 -12.75 -16.85 5.50
N ILE A 123 -11.43 -16.84 5.56
CA ILE A 123 -10.66 -15.70 6.10
C ILE A 123 -10.76 -14.50 5.16
N THR A 124 -10.40 -14.67 3.88
CA THR A 124 -10.28 -13.53 2.97
C THR A 124 -11.61 -12.91 2.62
N ARG A 125 -12.63 -13.72 2.29
CA ARG A 125 -13.97 -13.20 1.99
C ARG A 125 -14.63 -12.57 3.21
N ARG A 126 -14.37 -13.08 4.42
CA ARG A 126 -14.81 -12.39 5.64
C ARG A 126 -14.10 -11.05 5.80
N GLY A 127 -12.81 -10.96 5.48
CA GLY A 127 -12.09 -9.68 5.43
C GLY A 127 -12.74 -8.68 4.47
N HIS A 128 -13.14 -9.15 3.27
CA HIS A 128 -13.86 -8.32 2.30
C HIS A 128 -15.19 -7.83 2.87
N GLN A 129 -15.95 -8.71 3.52
CA GLN A 129 -17.21 -8.37 4.18
C GLN A 129 -16.99 -7.35 5.30
N VAL A 130 -15.99 -7.56 6.15
CA VAL A 130 -15.69 -6.65 7.27
C VAL A 130 -15.37 -5.24 6.77
N ILE A 131 -14.57 -5.10 5.71
CA ILE A 131 -14.23 -3.79 5.16
C ILE A 131 -15.45 -3.11 4.51
N ASN A 132 -16.23 -3.84 3.70
CA ASN A 132 -17.40 -3.27 3.04
C ASN A 132 -18.51 -2.89 4.02
N GLU A 133 -18.75 -3.69 5.04
CA GLU A 133 -19.75 -3.37 6.06
C GLU A 133 -19.29 -2.23 6.97
N SER A 134 -18.00 -2.17 7.31
CA SER A 134 -17.42 -1.05 8.05
C SER A 134 -17.49 0.26 7.25
N ARG A 135 -17.27 0.20 5.93
CA ARG A 135 -17.52 1.33 5.02
C ARG A 135 -18.97 1.78 5.12
N GLY A 136 -19.92 0.86 4.95
CA GLY A 136 -21.36 1.18 5.00
C GLY A 136 -21.77 1.80 6.34
N PHE A 137 -21.21 1.32 7.45
CA PHE A 137 -21.41 1.92 8.78
C PHE A 137 -20.92 3.37 8.85
N ILE A 138 -19.73 3.67 8.31
CA ILE A 138 -19.18 5.03 8.29
C ILE A 138 -20.01 5.94 7.37
N GLU A 139 -20.42 5.45 6.20
CA GLU A 139 -21.24 6.21 5.25
C GLU A 139 -22.62 6.55 5.81
N GLN A 140 -23.22 5.68 6.63
CA GLN A 140 -24.47 5.97 7.35
C GLN A 140 -24.33 7.09 8.38
N GLN A 141 -23.12 7.43 8.82
CA GLN A 141 -22.86 8.60 9.66
C GLN A 141 -22.68 9.90 8.86
N GLY A 142 -22.88 9.86 7.54
CA GLY A 142 -22.75 11.02 6.66
C GLY A 142 -21.31 11.34 6.25
N LEU A 143 -20.36 10.44 6.52
CA LEU A 143 -18.95 10.59 6.13
C LEU A 143 -18.66 9.80 4.85
N ARG A 144 -17.69 10.27 4.06
CA ARG A 144 -17.31 9.60 2.82
C ARG A 144 -16.07 8.72 3.03
N VAL A 145 -16.08 7.52 2.48
CA VAL A 145 -14.91 6.64 2.45
C VAL A 145 -14.32 6.63 1.04
N ILE A 146 -13.15 7.24 0.88
CA ILE A 146 -12.52 7.48 -0.43
C ILE A 146 -11.59 6.35 -0.87
N TYR A 147 -11.16 5.49 0.06
CA TYR A 147 -10.28 4.36 -0.25
C TYR A 147 -10.30 3.30 0.88
N GLY A 148 -9.84 2.09 0.58
CA GLY A 148 -9.55 1.05 1.56
C GLY A 148 -8.58 0.01 1.00
N ASP A 149 -7.59 -0.36 1.80
CA ASP A 149 -6.59 -1.38 1.45
C ASP A 149 -6.56 -2.46 2.53
N THR A 150 -7.09 -3.64 2.18
CA THR A 150 -7.06 -4.91 2.93
C THR A 150 -7.73 -4.87 4.29
N ASP A 151 -7.19 -4.08 5.22
CA ASP A 151 -7.54 -3.90 6.62
C ASP A 151 -7.79 -2.44 7.00
N SER A 152 -7.59 -1.50 6.08
CA SER A 152 -7.73 -0.05 6.32
C SER A 152 -8.89 0.60 5.55
N LEU A 153 -9.43 1.68 6.11
CA LEU A 153 -10.45 2.57 5.52
C LEU A 153 -10.00 4.03 5.62
N PHE A 154 -10.11 4.76 4.51
CA PHE A 154 -9.75 6.17 4.39
C PHE A 154 -11.00 7.03 4.38
N VAL A 155 -11.22 7.77 5.46
CA VAL A 155 -12.43 8.56 5.70
C VAL A 155 -12.14 10.04 5.46
N LEU A 156 -12.88 10.65 4.54
CA LEU A 156 -12.75 12.06 4.20
C LEU A 156 -13.62 12.90 5.15
N LEU A 157 -12.97 13.82 5.88
CA LEU A 157 -13.64 14.82 6.71
C LEU A 157 -13.87 16.13 5.96
N GLY A 158 -12.97 16.46 5.01
CA GLY A 158 -13.04 17.68 4.23
C GLY A 158 -12.39 18.90 4.90
N PRO A 159 -12.42 20.07 4.24
CA PRO A 159 -11.77 21.27 4.73
C PRO A 159 -12.50 21.87 5.95
N GLY A 160 -11.79 22.73 6.71
CA GLY A 160 -12.38 23.52 7.81
C GLY A 160 -12.52 22.79 9.15
N MET A 161 -12.11 21.52 9.23
CA MET A 161 -11.99 20.81 10.49
C MET A 161 -10.58 20.98 11.08
N ASP A 162 -10.50 21.34 12.36
CA ASP A 162 -9.23 21.39 13.06
C ASP A 162 -8.72 19.97 13.41
N GLU A 163 -7.40 19.86 13.42
CA GLU A 163 -6.59 19.09 14.38
C GLU A 163 -7.30 18.12 15.31
N GLU A 164 -7.67 18.70 16.44
CA GLU A 164 -8.13 18.01 17.62
C GLU A 164 -9.49 17.38 17.36
N THR A 165 -10.37 18.11 16.67
CA THR A 165 -11.69 17.61 16.25
C THR A 165 -11.56 16.44 15.29
N ALA A 166 -10.63 16.50 14.32
CA ALA A 166 -10.39 15.42 13.37
C ALA A 166 -9.93 14.13 14.08
N ARG A 167 -8.95 14.24 14.99
CA ARG A 167 -8.46 13.10 15.78
C ARG A 167 -9.52 12.54 16.73
N THR A 168 -10.29 13.41 17.38
CA THR A 168 -11.42 13.01 18.24
C THR A 168 -12.48 12.28 17.44
N THR A 169 -12.77 12.75 16.23
CA THR A 169 -13.69 12.10 15.29
C THR A 169 -13.19 10.71 14.90
N GLY A 170 -11.90 10.56 14.55
CA GLY A 170 -11.32 9.25 14.24
C GLY A 170 -11.42 8.26 15.40
N THR A 171 -11.07 8.70 16.61
CA THR A 171 -11.17 7.86 17.82
C THR A 171 -12.61 7.46 18.13
N ARG A 172 -13.56 8.39 17.98
CA ARG A 172 -14.99 8.14 18.14
C ARG A 172 -15.50 7.12 17.13
N LEU A 173 -15.16 7.28 15.85
CA LEU A 173 -15.57 6.36 14.78
C LEU A 173 -15.06 4.95 15.04
N ALA A 174 -13.78 4.80 15.39
CA ALA A 174 -13.20 3.50 15.71
C ALA A 174 -13.92 2.83 16.90
N THR A 175 -14.18 3.59 17.97
CA THR A 175 -14.90 3.11 19.15
C THR A 175 -16.31 2.64 18.81
N GLN A 176 -17.06 3.43 18.05
CA GLN A 176 -18.42 3.10 17.63
C GLN A 176 -18.47 1.89 16.70
N LEU A 177 -17.53 1.79 15.75
CA LEU A 177 -17.43 0.68 14.82
C LEU A 177 -17.07 -0.64 15.54
N ASN A 178 -16.17 -0.59 16.51
CA ASN A 178 -15.87 -1.74 17.38
C ASN A 178 -17.10 -2.20 18.16
N ALA A 179 -17.85 -1.26 18.76
CA ALA A 179 -19.08 -1.57 19.47
C ALA A 179 -20.16 -2.15 18.54
N TRP A 180 -20.26 -1.63 17.32
CA TRP A 180 -21.17 -2.14 16.30
C TRP A 180 -20.84 -3.58 15.90
N TRP A 181 -19.57 -3.89 15.62
CA TRP A 181 -19.12 -5.26 15.32
C TRP A 181 -19.39 -6.24 16.45
N ARG A 182 -19.11 -5.85 17.71
CA ARG A 182 -19.42 -6.70 18.88
C ARG A 182 -20.90 -7.05 18.94
N ARG A 183 -21.80 -6.08 18.78
CA ARG A 183 -23.26 -6.32 18.78
C ARG A 183 -23.69 -7.19 17.60
N ARG A 184 -23.22 -6.87 16.40
CA ARG A 184 -23.57 -7.59 15.18
C ARG A 184 -23.17 -9.07 15.26
N LEU A 185 -21.93 -9.36 15.66
CA LEU A 185 -21.48 -10.74 15.74
C LEU A 185 -22.19 -11.53 16.86
N ALA A 186 -22.49 -10.88 17.97
CA ALA A 186 -23.30 -11.49 19.03
C ALA A 186 -24.73 -11.81 18.57
N THR A 187 -25.39 -10.89 17.86
CA THR A 187 -26.78 -11.07 17.41
C THR A 187 -26.90 -12.06 16.24
N GLU A 188 -26.02 -11.97 15.23
CA GLU A 188 -26.17 -12.76 13.99
C GLU A 188 -25.54 -14.15 14.08
N PHE A 189 -24.44 -14.29 14.82
CA PHE A 189 -23.69 -15.55 14.88
C PHE A 189 -23.65 -16.15 16.29
N GLY A 190 -24.00 -15.38 17.32
CA GLY A 190 -23.85 -15.81 18.72
C GLY A 190 -22.38 -15.97 19.11
N ILE A 191 -21.50 -15.10 18.62
CA ILE A 191 -20.04 -15.17 18.86
C ILE A 191 -19.51 -13.84 19.39
N GLU A 192 -18.39 -13.91 20.12
CA GLU A 192 -17.67 -12.73 20.59
C GLU A 192 -16.81 -12.14 19.44
N SER A 193 -16.92 -10.83 19.21
CA SER A 193 -16.04 -10.15 18.26
C SER A 193 -14.66 -9.92 18.85
N ARG A 194 -13.64 -10.44 18.17
CA ARG A 194 -12.22 -10.10 18.38
C ARG A 194 -11.71 -9.11 17.35
N LEU A 195 -12.59 -8.58 16.49
CA LEU A 195 -12.26 -7.49 15.57
C LEU A 195 -12.00 -6.21 16.35
N GLU A 196 -10.90 -5.55 16.03
CA GLU A 196 -10.48 -4.29 16.65
C GLU A 196 -9.97 -3.36 15.55
N ILE A 197 -10.69 -2.27 15.30
CA ILE A 197 -10.25 -1.17 14.45
C ILE A 197 -9.69 -0.04 15.32
N GLU A 198 -8.59 0.55 14.89
CA GLU A 198 -7.93 1.67 15.55
C GLU A 198 -7.90 2.89 14.63
N PHE A 199 -7.91 4.07 15.23
CA PHE A 199 -7.55 5.29 14.52
C PHE A 199 -6.02 5.35 14.40
N GLU A 200 -5.49 5.20 13.19
CA GLU A 200 -4.05 5.11 12.95
C GLU A 200 -3.44 6.47 12.59
N THR A 201 -4.01 7.15 11.60
CA THR A 201 -3.39 8.34 11.00
C THR A 201 -4.43 9.38 10.63
N HIS A 202 -4.11 10.66 10.86
CA HIS A 202 -4.81 11.79 10.25
C HIS A 202 -3.86 12.49 9.27
N TYR A 203 -4.22 12.46 8.00
CA TYR A 203 -3.57 13.23 6.95
C TYR A 203 -4.18 14.61 6.85
N LEU A 204 -3.37 15.65 7.03
CA LEU A 204 -3.77 17.04 6.88
C LEU A 204 -4.08 17.35 5.41
N ARG A 205 -3.17 16.94 4.53
CA ARG A 205 -3.34 16.91 3.08
C ARG A 205 -3.12 15.50 2.58
N PHE A 206 -3.91 15.08 1.60
CA PHE A 206 -3.86 13.73 1.06
C PHE A 206 -4.05 13.72 -0.45
N LEU A 207 -3.17 13.00 -1.16
CA LEU A 207 -3.28 12.75 -2.58
C LEU A 207 -3.60 11.28 -2.81
N MET A 208 -4.73 11.05 -3.48
CA MET A 208 -5.05 9.79 -4.13
C MET A 208 -4.87 9.97 -5.65
N PRO A 209 -3.78 9.46 -6.25
CA PRO A 209 -3.50 9.63 -7.66
C PRO A 209 -4.42 8.77 -8.52
N THR A 210 -4.53 9.13 -9.79
CA THR A 210 -5.11 8.26 -10.82
C THR A 210 -4.11 7.18 -11.24
N THR A 211 -4.61 6.13 -11.89
CA THR A 211 -3.78 5.21 -12.66
C THR A 211 -3.37 5.92 -13.95
N ARG A 212 -2.07 5.88 -14.29
CA ARG A 212 -1.50 6.60 -15.43
C ARG A 212 -2.33 6.40 -16.71
N GLY A 213 -2.74 7.51 -17.32
CA GLY A 213 -3.51 7.52 -18.56
C GLY A 213 -4.99 7.14 -18.42
N THR A 214 -5.54 7.14 -17.20
CA THR A 214 -6.96 6.85 -16.94
C THR A 214 -7.51 7.73 -15.81
N ASP A 215 -8.82 7.91 -15.73
CA ASP A 215 -9.48 8.59 -14.60
C ASP A 215 -9.71 7.69 -13.38
N LYS A 216 -9.30 6.42 -13.47
CA LYS A 216 -9.49 5.45 -12.37
C LYS A 216 -8.48 5.71 -11.26
N GLY A 217 -8.93 5.73 -10.02
CA GLY A 217 -8.05 5.86 -8.86
C GLY A 217 -7.01 4.74 -8.78
N SER A 218 -5.82 5.08 -8.30
CA SER A 218 -4.74 4.12 -8.10
C SER A 218 -4.93 3.32 -6.82
N LYS A 219 -4.38 2.11 -6.78
CA LYS A 219 -4.39 1.24 -5.60
C LYS A 219 -2.99 1.15 -5.02
N LYS A 220 -2.88 1.16 -3.69
CA LYS A 220 -1.62 1.06 -2.93
C LYS A 220 -0.61 2.17 -3.24
N ARG A 221 -1.10 3.29 -3.78
CA ARG A 221 -0.30 4.43 -4.21
C ARG A 221 -0.97 5.70 -3.72
N TYR A 222 -0.36 6.38 -2.77
CA TYR A 222 -0.87 7.64 -2.21
C TYR A 222 0.24 8.41 -1.49
N ALA A 223 0.00 9.70 -1.27
CA ALA A 223 0.85 10.56 -0.46
C ALA A 223 -0.01 11.40 0.48
N GLY A 224 0.57 11.87 1.58
CA GLY A 224 -0.07 12.85 2.42
C GLY A 224 0.88 13.45 3.45
N THR A 225 0.41 14.48 4.15
CA THR A 225 1.14 15.10 5.26
C THR A 225 0.52 14.72 6.59
N VAL A 226 1.35 14.42 7.57
CA VAL A 226 0.93 14.15 8.95
C VAL A 226 1.63 15.12 9.90
N ARG A 227 0.98 15.45 11.01
CA ARG A 227 1.58 16.27 12.07
C ARG A 227 2.77 15.53 12.70
N ASP A 228 3.90 16.22 12.87
CA ASP A 228 5.12 15.68 13.48
C ASP A 228 5.79 16.77 14.34
N GLY A 229 5.51 16.74 15.65
CA GLY A 229 5.79 17.87 16.54
C GLY A 229 5.09 19.15 16.06
N ASP A 230 5.82 20.25 16.00
CA ASP A 230 5.34 21.53 15.47
C ASP A 230 5.30 21.58 13.93
N GLY A 231 5.91 20.60 13.26
CA GLY A 231 6.03 20.52 11.81
C GLY A 231 5.03 19.58 11.14
N VAL A 232 5.25 19.36 9.85
CA VAL A 232 4.56 18.32 9.07
C VAL A 232 5.57 17.40 8.42
N ARG A 233 5.22 16.12 8.33
CA ARG A 233 6.02 15.10 7.66
C ARG A 233 5.25 14.53 6.48
N LEU A 234 5.92 14.41 5.33
CA LEU A 234 5.38 13.70 4.17
C LEU A 234 5.44 12.19 4.37
N VAL A 235 4.36 11.53 3.97
CA VAL A 235 4.24 10.08 3.91
C VAL A 235 3.94 9.70 2.47
N PHE A 236 4.70 8.73 1.96
CA PHE A 236 4.50 8.15 0.64
C PHE A 236 4.28 6.64 0.77
N LYS A 237 3.32 6.12 0.01
CA LYS A 237 3.07 4.68 -0.11
C LYS A 237 2.98 4.33 -1.59
N GLY A 238 3.80 3.38 -2.03
CA GLY A 238 3.83 2.83 -3.40
C GLY A 238 4.22 3.79 -4.54
N LEU A 239 4.34 5.09 -4.26
CA LEU A 239 4.81 6.11 -5.19
C LEU A 239 6.32 6.03 -5.45
N GLU A 240 6.76 6.71 -6.48
CA GLU A 240 8.12 6.72 -7.02
C GLU A 240 9.18 7.02 -5.94
N SER A 241 8.92 7.96 -5.04
CA SER A 241 9.82 8.41 -3.96
C SER A 241 10.29 7.29 -3.03
N VAL A 242 9.47 6.25 -2.83
CA VAL A 242 9.77 5.10 -1.97
C VAL A 242 10.16 3.84 -2.75
N ARG A 243 10.30 3.95 -4.07
CA ARG A 243 10.67 2.84 -4.95
C ARG A 243 12.15 2.89 -5.29
N THR A 244 12.86 1.81 -4.98
CA THR A 244 14.31 1.69 -5.24
C THR A 244 14.65 1.56 -6.73
N ASP A 245 13.66 1.33 -7.60
CA ASP A 245 13.85 1.18 -9.04
C ASP A 245 13.66 2.49 -9.83
N TRP A 246 13.47 3.62 -9.13
CA TRP A 246 13.43 4.98 -9.66
C TRP A 246 14.71 5.73 -9.31
N THR A 247 15.06 6.75 -10.11
CA THR A 247 16.29 7.52 -9.91
C THR A 247 16.21 8.41 -8.66
N PRO A 248 17.34 8.74 -8.02
CA PRO A 248 17.39 9.78 -6.99
C PRO A 248 16.69 11.07 -7.41
N LEU A 249 16.95 11.53 -8.65
CA LEU A 249 16.32 12.73 -9.23
C LEU A 249 14.79 12.68 -9.08
N ALA A 250 14.16 11.62 -9.55
CA ALA A 250 12.70 11.50 -9.53
C ALA A 250 12.15 11.47 -8.10
N ARG A 251 12.88 10.82 -7.19
CA ARG A 251 12.47 10.63 -5.80
C ARG A 251 12.54 11.94 -5.03
N GLU A 252 13.64 12.67 -5.17
CA GLU A 252 13.86 13.98 -4.54
C GLU A 252 12.92 15.04 -5.13
N PHE A 253 12.77 15.06 -6.46
CA PHE A 253 11.83 15.92 -7.15
C PHE A 253 10.38 15.67 -6.68
N GLN A 254 9.94 14.41 -6.55
CA GLN A 254 8.61 14.09 -6.04
C GLN A 254 8.40 14.59 -4.61
N GLN A 255 9.39 14.37 -3.74
CA GLN A 255 9.31 14.79 -2.33
C GLN A 255 9.16 16.29 -2.21
N GLU A 256 10.01 17.06 -2.88
CA GLU A 256 10.00 18.52 -2.79
C GLU A 256 8.79 19.15 -3.49
N LEU A 257 8.39 18.64 -4.67
CA LEU A 257 7.19 19.11 -5.35
C LEU A 257 5.94 18.89 -4.50
N TYR A 258 5.78 17.70 -3.92
CA TYR A 258 4.61 17.38 -3.10
C TYR A 258 4.64 18.17 -1.78
N ARG A 259 5.83 18.40 -1.20
CA ARG A 259 5.99 19.28 -0.03
C ARG A 259 5.44 20.66 -0.32
N ARG A 260 5.90 21.29 -1.41
CA ARG A 260 5.44 22.63 -1.81
C ARG A 260 3.95 22.68 -2.02
N ILE A 261 3.39 21.74 -2.80
CA ILE A 261 1.96 21.69 -3.09
C ILE A 261 1.12 21.46 -1.83
N PHE A 262 1.53 20.55 -0.94
CA PHE A 262 0.79 20.32 0.31
C PHE A 262 0.91 21.47 1.30
N LEU A 263 1.98 22.26 1.26
CA LEU A 263 2.16 23.45 2.10
C LEU A 263 1.62 24.74 1.47
N GLY A 264 1.08 24.68 0.25
CA GLY A 264 0.60 25.88 -0.46
C GLY A 264 1.72 26.81 -0.94
N GLU A 265 2.93 26.31 -1.09
CA GLU A 265 4.08 27.07 -1.56
C GLU A 265 4.15 27.12 -3.10
N PRO A 266 4.77 28.15 -3.69
CA PRO A 266 5.02 28.20 -5.13
C PRO A 266 5.91 27.03 -5.61
N TYR A 267 5.45 26.33 -6.65
CA TYR A 267 6.13 25.14 -7.20
C TYR A 267 6.56 25.29 -8.66
N GLU A 268 5.97 26.20 -9.44
CA GLU A 268 6.28 26.29 -10.87
C GLU A 268 7.75 26.63 -11.17
N ALA A 269 8.32 27.59 -10.43
CA ALA A 269 9.72 27.97 -10.58
C ALA A 269 10.67 26.82 -10.21
N PHE A 270 10.29 25.99 -9.24
CA PHE A 270 11.03 24.79 -8.86
C PHE A 270 11.03 23.76 -9.99
N ILE A 271 9.89 23.53 -10.63
CA ILE A 271 9.78 22.64 -11.80
C ILE A 271 10.68 23.15 -12.94
N ARG A 272 10.52 24.42 -13.34
CA ARG A 272 11.31 25.02 -14.43
C ARG A 272 12.81 24.97 -14.17
N ASN A 273 13.25 25.35 -12.96
CA ASN A 273 14.65 25.32 -12.58
C ASN A 273 15.22 23.89 -12.58
N THR A 274 14.48 22.93 -12.02
CA THR A 274 14.93 21.52 -12.02
C THR A 274 15.08 20.98 -13.44
N THR A 275 14.14 21.29 -14.34
CA THR A 275 14.23 20.89 -15.76
C THR A 275 15.41 21.57 -16.46
N ALA A 276 15.66 22.86 -16.24
CA ALA A 276 16.80 23.56 -16.82
C ALA A 276 18.15 22.98 -16.34
N ARG A 277 18.27 22.70 -15.03
CA ARG A 277 19.47 22.08 -14.44
C ARG A 277 19.70 20.65 -14.94
N LEU A 278 18.62 19.90 -15.17
CA LEU A 278 18.71 18.59 -15.82
C LEU A 278 19.35 18.72 -17.20
N HIS A 279 18.85 19.60 -18.07
CA HIS A 279 19.38 19.80 -19.42
C HIS A 279 20.78 20.43 -19.45
N ALA A 280 21.17 21.15 -18.40
CA ALA A 280 22.52 21.67 -18.23
C ALA A 280 23.53 20.62 -17.75
N GLY A 281 23.09 19.38 -17.46
CA GLY A 281 23.94 18.31 -16.92
C GLY A 281 24.34 18.48 -15.45
N GLU A 282 23.70 19.40 -14.72
CA GLU A 282 24.02 19.68 -13.32
C GLU A 282 23.48 18.63 -12.33
N LEU A 283 22.67 17.68 -12.83
CA LEU A 283 21.97 16.66 -12.02
C LEU A 283 22.37 15.23 -12.42
N ASP A 284 23.46 15.06 -13.16
CA ASP A 284 23.89 13.77 -13.74
C ASP A 284 24.15 12.68 -12.69
N ASP A 285 24.62 13.08 -11.50
CA ASP A 285 24.85 12.20 -10.36
C ASP A 285 23.55 11.58 -9.81
N GLN A 286 22.41 12.19 -10.09
CA GLN A 286 21.09 11.75 -9.63
C GLN A 286 20.33 10.89 -10.64
N LEU A 287 20.92 10.56 -11.78
CA LEU A 287 20.25 9.88 -12.91
C LEU A 287 20.38 8.36 -12.90
N VAL A 288 21.13 7.80 -11.93
CA VAL A 288 21.43 6.37 -11.88
C VAL A 288 20.19 5.55 -11.53
N TYR A 289 19.84 4.61 -12.41
CA TYR A 289 18.87 3.56 -12.09
C TYR A 289 19.56 2.39 -11.41
N ARG A 290 18.88 1.78 -10.43
CA ARG A 290 19.35 0.55 -9.77
C ARG A 290 18.30 -0.54 -9.84
N LYS A 291 18.66 -1.72 -10.35
CA LYS A 291 17.71 -2.85 -10.44
C LYS A 291 18.36 -4.20 -10.23
N ARG A 292 17.65 -5.10 -9.52
CA ARG A 292 18.09 -6.47 -9.25
C ARG A 292 17.78 -7.39 -10.42
N LEU A 293 18.76 -8.22 -10.80
CA LEU A 293 18.54 -9.35 -11.72
C LEU A 293 17.87 -10.48 -10.95
N ARG A 294 16.62 -10.81 -11.32
CA ARG A 294 15.81 -11.84 -10.63
C ARG A 294 16.00 -13.24 -11.21
N ARG A 295 16.59 -13.33 -12.40
CA ARG A 295 16.89 -14.57 -13.14
C ARG A 295 18.29 -14.46 -13.73
N ARG A 296 18.81 -15.56 -14.29
CA ARG A 296 20.08 -15.52 -15.01
C ARG A 296 19.90 -14.75 -16.32
N LEU A 297 20.95 -14.11 -16.81
CA LEU A 297 20.88 -13.28 -18.02
C LEU A 297 20.41 -14.05 -19.27
N GLU A 298 20.76 -15.33 -19.34
CA GLU A 298 20.38 -16.28 -20.39
C GLU A 298 18.87 -16.60 -20.41
N ASP A 299 18.17 -16.41 -19.29
CA ASP A 299 16.72 -16.68 -19.18
C ASP A 299 15.88 -15.55 -19.79
N TYR A 300 16.48 -14.38 -20.04
CA TYR A 300 15.81 -13.23 -20.64
C TYR A 300 15.87 -13.30 -22.18
N ARG A 301 15.01 -14.14 -22.78
CA ARG A 301 15.00 -14.39 -24.23
C ARG A 301 14.03 -13.53 -25.04
N ARG A 302 12.80 -13.31 -24.55
CA ARG A 302 11.73 -12.64 -25.34
C ARG A 302 11.69 -11.13 -25.14
N ASN A 303 11.66 -10.69 -23.89
CA ASN A 303 11.68 -9.28 -23.53
C ASN A 303 12.97 -9.05 -22.75
N VAL A 304 13.80 -8.13 -23.21
CA VAL A 304 15.09 -7.80 -22.58
C VAL A 304 14.97 -6.41 -21.96
N PRO A 305 14.67 -6.32 -20.65
CA PRO A 305 14.51 -5.04 -19.97
C PRO A 305 15.78 -4.19 -19.99
N PRO A 306 15.70 -2.86 -19.78
CA PRO A 306 16.85 -1.97 -19.83
C PRO A 306 18.01 -2.37 -18.91
N HIS A 307 17.73 -2.69 -17.64
CA HIS A 307 18.75 -3.20 -16.70
C HIS A 307 19.44 -4.49 -17.15
N VAL A 308 18.76 -5.34 -17.93
CA VAL A 308 19.37 -6.56 -18.51
C VAL A 308 20.23 -6.22 -19.72
N GLN A 309 19.80 -5.25 -20.54
CA GLN A 309 20.61 -4.74 -21.66
C GLN A 309 21.91 -4.10 -21.15
N ALA A 310 21.84 -3.29 -20.10
CA ALA A 310 23.02 -2.73 -19.42
C ALA A 310 23.91 -3.84 -18.83
N ALA A 311 23.31 -4.82 -18.15
CA ALA A 311 24.07 -5.94 -17.57
C ALA A 311 24.84 -6.76 -18.61
N ARG A 312 24.31 -6.91 -19.82
CA ARG A 312 24.96 -7.63 -20.92
C ARG A 312 26.20 -6.92 -21.46
N LYS A 313 26.36 -5.62 -21.17
CA LYS A 313 27.56 -4.85 -21.52
C LYS A 313 28.70 -5.02 -20.50
N LEU A 314 28.47 -5.78 -19.42
CA LEU A 314 29.48 -6.10 -18.39
C LEU A 314 29.96 -7.55 -18.54
N ASP A 315 31.24 -7.77 -18.28
CA ASP A 315 31.82 -9.13 -18.29
C ASP A 315 31.33 -9.98 -17.12
N LYS A 316 31.17 -9.37 -15.94
CA LYS A 316 30.73 -10.04 -14.69
C LYS A 316 29.69 -9.20 -13.96
N PRO A 317 28.43 -9.20 -14.42
CA PRO A 317 27.37 -8.43 -13.77
C PRO A 317 27.05 -9.01 -12.39
N GLY A 318 26.95 -8.12 -11.39
CA GLY A 318 26.52 -8.47 -10.04
C GLY A 318 25.04 -8.85 -9.94
N LYS A 319 24.57 -9.12 -8.71
CA LYS A 319 23.13 -9.40 -8.46
C LYS A 319 22.22 -8.19 -8.71
N SER A 320 22.78 -6.99 -8.66
CA SER A 320 22.13 -5.73 -9.04
C SER A 320 22.98 -4.98 -10.04
N VAL A 321 22.33 -4.23 -10.90
CA VAL A 321 22.96 -3.45 -11.98
C VAL A 321 22.58 -2.00 -11.79
N GLU A 322 23.59 -1.14 -11.82
CA GLU A 322 23.45 0.32 -11.83
C GLU A 322 23.74 0.82 -13.25
N TYR A 323 22.83 1.61 -13.80
CA TYR A 323 22.88 1.99 -15.21
C TYR A 323 22.24 3.36 -15.45
N LEU A 324 22.67 3.99 -16.54
CA LEU A 324 22.12 5.23 -17.07
C LEU A 324 21.43 4.95 -18.41
N ILE A 325 20.51 5.82 -18.80
CA ILE A 325 19.97 5.86 -20.16
C ILE A 325 20.76 6.92 -20.94
N THR A 326 21.38 6.46 -22.01
CA THR A 326 22.18 7.28 -22.92
C THR A 326 21.48 7.35 -24.27
N HIS A 327 22.01 8.17 -25.18
CA HIS A 327 21.53 8.20 -26.56
C HIS A 327 21.69 6.86 -27.31
N ALA A 328 22.57 5.97 -26.85
CA ALA A 328 22.72 4.60 -27.36
C ALA A 328 21.92 3.56 -26.55
N GLY A 329 20.99 4.02 -25.71
CA GLY A 329 20.18 3.19 -24.82
C GLY A 329 20.82 2.95 -23.45
N PRO A 330 20.41 1.91 -22.71
CA PRO A 330 20.89 1.65 -21.35
C PRO A 330 22.35 1.23 -21.33
N GLU A 331 23.15 1.88 -20.49
CA GLU A 331 24.58 1.59 -20.29
C GLU A 331 24.90 1.46 -18.79
N PRO A 332 25.67 0.43 -18.40
CA PRO A 332 26.07 0.29 -17.01
C PRO A 332 27.02 1.42 -16.62
N LEU A 333 26.97 1.85 -15.36
CA LEU A 333 27.77 2.97 -14.87
C LEU A 333 29.29 2.73 -15.06
N GLU A 334 29.72 1.48 -14.88
CA GLU A 334 31.12 1.04 -15.01
C GLU A 334 31.65 1.06 -16.45
N ALA A 335 30.77 1.06 -17.45
CA ALA A 335 31.15 1.04 -18.87
C ALA A 335 30.31 2.02 -19.69
N LEU A 336 30.12 3.24 -19.15
CA LEU A 336 29.48 4.35 -19.84
C LEU A 336 30.37 4.83 -20.99
N ARG A 337 29.80 4.95 -22.19
CA ARG A 337 30.50 5.34 -23.42
C ARG A 337 29.79 6.46 -24.16
N SER A 338 28.47 6.52 -24.02
CA SER A 338 27.61 7.42 -24.78
C SER A 338 27.13 8.58 -23.89
N PRO A 339 26.87 9.77 -24.46
CA PRO A 339 26.30 10.88 -23.71
C PRO A 339 24.92 10.52 -23.14
N ILE A 340 24.63 11.03 -21.94
CA ILE A 340 23.37 10.83 -21.23
C ILE A 340 22.22 11.44 -22.04
N ASP A 341 21.10 10.73 -22.11
CA ASP A 341 19.89 11.21 -22.79
C ASP A 341 19.03 12.02 -21.80
N HIS A 342 19.36 13.29 -21.56
CA HIS A 342 18.58 14.15 -20.65
C HIS A 342 17.08 14.24 -20.99
N PRO A 343 16.66 14.33 -22.27
CA PRO A 343 15.25 14.26 -22.65
C PRO A 343 14.53 13.01 -22.15
N HIS A 344 15.21 11.85 -22.11
CA HIS A 344 14.63 10.65 -21.49
C HIS A 344 14.26 10.88 -20.02
N TYR A 345 15.11 11.53 -19.25
CA TYR A 345 14.89 11.74 -17.82
C TYR A 345 13.79 12.78 -17.55
N GLU A 346 13.67 13.81 -18.38
CA GLU A 346 12.53 14.71 -18.33
C GLU A 346 11.21 13.94 -18.53
N GLU A 347 11.10 13.22 -19.65
CA GLU A 347 9.87 12.54 -20.08
C GLU A 347 9.51 11.31 -19.22
N ARG A 348 10.52 10.60 -18.70
CA ARG A 348 10.31 9.33 -17.98
C ARG A 348 10.48 9.45 -16.47
N GLN A 349 11.15 10.48 -15.97
CA GLN A 349 11.37 10.67 -14.54
C GLN A 349 10.63 11.89 -13.97
N LEU A 350 10.86 13.11 -14.51
CA LEU A 350 10.26 14.33 -13.97
C LEU A 350 8.76 14.46 -14.29
N LYS A 351 8.42 14.42 -15.58
CA LYS A 351 7.05 14.63 -16.06
C LYS A 351 6.02 13.67 -15.45
N PRO A 352 6.25 12.34 -15.38
CA PRO A 352 5.28 11.42 -14.77
C PRO A 352 5.08 11.65 -13.26
N VAL A 353 6.09 12.19 -12.58
CA VAL A 353 6.01 12.54 -11.16
C VAL A 353 5.19 13.81 -10.97
N ALA A 354 5.45 14.84 -11.78
CA ALA A 354 4.75 16.11 -11.74
C ALA A 354 3.27 15.96 -12.12
N ASP A 355 2.97 15.35 -13.26
CA ASP A 355 1.60 15.18 -13.74
C ASP A 355 0.75 14.28 -12.82
N GLY A 356 1.40 13.45 -12.00
CA GLY A 356 0.71 12.67 -10.96
C GLY A 356 0.00 13.52 -9.90
N ILE A 357 0.37 14.79 -9.75
CA ILE A 357 -0.28 15.74 -8.83
C ILE A 357 -0.81 17.00 -9.54
N LEU A 358 -0.12 17.51 -10.57
CA LEU A 358 -0.51 18.73 -11.29
C LEU A 358 -1.87 18.62 -11.97
N TYR A 359 -2.24 17.41 -12.41
CA TYR A 359 -3.56 17.13 -12.96
C TYR A 359 -4.71 17.63 -12.05
N PHE A 360 -4.57 17.44 -10.73
CA PHE A 360 -5.57 17.89 -9.75
C PHE A 360 -5.56 19.41 -9.49
N LEU A 361 -4.53 20.09 -9.98
CA LEU A 361 -4.38 21.55 -9.91
C LEU A 361 -4.79 22.24 -11.23
N GLY A 362 -5.26 21.48 -12.22
CA GLY A 362 -5.71 22.01 -13.50
C GLY A 362 -4.56 22.50 -14.40
N THR A 363 -3.36 21.94 -14.25
CA THR A 363 -2.20 22.24 -15.10
C THR A 363 -1.41 20.98 -15.42
N SER A 364 -0.37 21.09 -16.24
CA SER A 364 0.55 20.00 -16.58
C SER A 364 2.00 20.44 -16.53
N PHE A 365 2.91 19.47 -16.46
CA PHE A 365 4.35 19.72 -16.54
C PHE A 365 4.71 20.48 -17.81
N ASP A 366 4.15 20.07 -18.96
CA ASP A 366 4.43 20.70 -20.26
C ASP A 366 3.97 22.16 -20.28
N GLU A 367 2.79 22.49 -19.74
CA GLU A 367 2.33 23.88 -19.65
C GLU A 367 3.28 24.76 -18.82
N ILE A 368 3.81 24.25 -17.71
CA ILE A 368 4.69 24.98 -16.81
C ILE A 368 6.06 25.24 -17.46
N VAL A 369 6.58 24.25 -18.19
CA VAL A 369 7.89 24.34 -18.88
C VAL A 369 7.77 25.15 -20.17
N GLN A 370 6.72 25.00 -20.96
CA GLN A 370 6.53 25.72 -22.24
C GLN A 370 6.30 27.22 -22.05
N ARG A 371 5.68 27.67 -20.95
CA ARG A 371 5.53 29.11 -20.62
C ARG A 371 6.87 29.86 -20.55
N GLN A 372 7.98 29.14 -20.38
CA GLN A 372 9.34 29.72 -20.44
C GLN A 372 9.77 30.02 -21.88
N ILE A 373 9.40 29.20 -22.87
CA ILE A 373 9.82 29.37 -24.27
C ILE A 373 9.07 30.54 -24.93
N SER A 374 7.83 30.82 -24.52
CA SER A 374 7.03 31.93 -25.04
C SER A 374 7.38 33.31 -24.46
N MET A 375 8.26 33.38 -23.46
CA MET A 375 8.70 34.63 -22.82
C MET A 375 10.12 35.06 -23.22
N PHE A 376 10.74 34.38 -24.20
CA PHE A 376 12.01 34.76 -24.82
C PHE A 376 11.85 35.10 -26.30
#